data_AF-A0A6M1ZJ96-F1
#
_entry.id   AF-A0A6M1ZJ96-F1
#
_cell.length_a   1.000
_cell.length_b   1.000
_cell.length_c   1.000
_cell.angle_alpha   90.00
_cell.angle_beta   90.00
_cell.angle_gamma   90.00
#
_symmetry.space_group_name_H-M   'P 1'
#
loop_
_entity.id
_entity.type
_entity.pdbx_description
1 polymer ?
#
loop_
_entity_poly.entity_id
_entity_poly.type
_entity_poly.pdbx_seq_one_letter_code
_entity_poly.pdbx_strand_id
1 'polypeptide(L)'
;MGILNCTPDSFFDGGRYFDEKAAIRRGLEMVEEGADIIDIGGESTRPGAKEVSIEEELRRVIPVIKALKDHPISIDTCKPEVAEKALEAGATLINDVTGFRQPEMRQIAAEAEVPVCVMHMQGSPRTMQHSPSYPKGVVTELTEWFEKTTQRLLADGVKAEQIILDPGIGFGKTVEHNLEILSNLATFRKLGFPLLIGLSRKSFMSKMINLNFGLSSSDSEDFTSQISGFSAKVNGQRPFAKQKSTGDVRKIPEGEGEKPEVQVINKRSIDLLSTSLALNTMCILEGVAIVRVHDIKEHREMIDVIGKLS
;
A
#
# COMPACT_ATOMS: atom_id res chain seq x y z
N MET A 1 -7.15 0.89 -6.56
CA MET A 1 -6.11 0.81 -7.61
C MET A 1 -5.56 -0.61 -7.63
N GLY A 2 -5.66 -1.30 -8.77
CA GLY A 2 -5.15 -2.65 -8.95
C GLY A 2 -3.72 -2.66 -9.50
N ILE A 3 -2.86 -3.54 -9.01
CA ILE A 3 -1.45 -3.67 -9.44
C ILE A 3 -1.34 -4.64 -10.62
N LEU A 4 -0.82 -4.16 -11.75
CA LEU A 4 -0.49 -4.97 -12.93
C LEU A 4 1.01 -4.87 -13.23
N ASN A 5 1.78 -5.82 -12.70
CA ASN A 5 3.22 -5.90 -12.96
C ASN A 5 3.48 -6.59 -14.30
N CYS A 6 4.00 -5.87 -15.29
CA CYS A 6 4.38 -6.37 -16.61
C CYS A 6 5.80 -6.96 -16.63
N THR A 7 6.22 -7.64 -15.56
CA THR A 7 7.53 -8.28 -15.45
C THR A 7 7.44 -9.79 -15.76
N PRO A 8 8.52 -10.43 -16.26
CA PRO A 8 8.50 -11.86 -16.60
C PRO A 8 8.11 -12.80 -15.44
N ASP A 9 8.38 -12.42 -14.20
CA ASP A 9 8.07 -13.21 -13.00
C ASP A 9 6.60 -13.11 -12.54
N SER A 10 5.80 -12.24 -13.15
CA SER A 10 4.46 -11.90 -12.66
C SER A 10 3.33 -12.80 -13.20
N PHE A 11 3.57 -13.60 -14.25
CA PHE A 11 2.53 -14.41 -14.92
C PHE A 11 2.99 -15.88 -15.18
N PHE A 12 3.04 -16.72 -14.13
CA PHE A 12 3.18 -18.19 -14.10
C PHE A 12 4.44 -18.90 -14.71
N ASP A 13 4.76 -20.08 -14.13
CA ASP A 13 5.73 -21.15 -14.48
C ASP A 13 7.10 -20.79 -15.11
N GLY A 14 7.96 -20.14 -14.33
CA GLY A 14 9.41 -20.11 -14.62
C GLY A 14 9.90 -18.95 -15.50
N GLY A 15 9.03 -17.98 -15.78
CA GLY A 15 9.33 -16.54 -15.82
C GLY A 15 10.56 -16.06 -16.61
N ARG A 16 10.80 -16.60 -17.80
CA ARG A 16 11.90 -16.12 -18.67
C ARG A 16 11.51 -14.99 -19.62
N TYR A 17 10.22 -14.81 -19.92
CA TYR A 17 9.75 -13.83 -20.90
C TYR A 17 8.45 -13.15 -20.46
N PHE A 18 8.29 -11.88 -20.84
CA PHE A 18 7.05 -11.13 -20.69
C PHE A 18 6.00 -11.63 -21.70
N ASP A 19 4.78 -11.92 -21.22
CA ASP A 19 3.63 -12.26 -22.05
C ASP A 19 2.63 -11.09 -22.07
N GLU A 20 2.63 -10.36 -23.18
CA GLU A 20 1.75 -9.22 -23.44
C GLU A 20 0.26 -9.61 -23.36
N LYS A 21 -0.13 -10.75 -23.95
CA LYS A 21 -1.54 -11.17 -23.99
C LYS A 21 -2.04 -11.55 -22.60
N ALA A 22 -1.19 -12.15 -21.79
CA ALA A 22 -1.50 -12.44 -20.39
C ALA A 22 -1.68 -11.16 -19.58
N ALA A 23 -0.80 -10.16 -19.76
CA ALA A 23 -0.92 -8.88 -19.08
C ALA A 23 -2.21 -8.12 -19.46
N ILE A 24 -2.54 -8.07 -20.76
CA ILE A 24 -3.79 -7.44 -21.23
C ILE A 24 -5.01 -8.15 -20.65
N ARG A 25 -5.06 -9.49 -20.74
CA ARG A 25 -6.16 -10.27 -20.19
C ARG A 25 -6.32 -10.02 -18.70
N ARG A 26 -5.22 -10.00 -17.94
CA ARG A 26 -5.28 -9.71 -16.50
C ARG A 26 -5.78 -8.28 -16.25
N GLY A 27 -5.34 -7.29 -17.02
CA GLY A 27 -5.84 -5.92 -16.91
C GLY A 27 -7.36 -5.83 -17.10
N LEU A 28 -7.92 -6.54 -18.08
CA LEU A 28 -9.36 -6.62 -18.30
C LEU A 28 -10.10 -7.31 -17.15
N GLU A 29 -9.57 -8.43 -16.64
CA GLU A 29 -10.12 -9.12 -15.46
C GLU A 29 -10.14 -8.18 -14.24
N MET A 30 -9.10 -7.36 -14.05
CA MET A 30 -9.04 -6.38 -12.95
C MET A 30 -10.15 -5.32 -13.04
N VAL A 31 -10.53 -4.91 -14.25
CA VAL A 31 -11.68 -4.03 -14.48
C VAL A 31 -12.98 -4.72 -14.10
N GLU A 32 -13.17 -5.98 -14.52
CA GLU A 32 -14.34 -6.79 -14.17
C GLU A 32 -14.44 -7.04 -12.65
N GLU A 33 -13.30 -7.17 -11.97
CA GLU A 33 -13.20 -7.28 -10.51
C GLU A 33 -13.52 -5.96 -9.77
N GLY A 34 -13.65 -4.85 -10.49
CA GLY A 34 -14.05 -3.54 -9.95
C GLY A 34 -12.90 -2.60 -9.60
N ALA A 35 -11.73 -2.74 -10.24
CA ALA A 35 -10.65 -1.77 -10.09
C ALA A 35 -11.02 -0.42 -10.72
N ASP A 36 -10.99 0.65 -9.92
CA ASP A 36 -11.23 2.01 -10.44
C ASP A 36 -10.01 2.58 -11.22
N ILE A 37 -8.81 2.06 -10.94
CA ILE A 37 -7.54 2.43 -11.60
C ILE A 37 -6.67 1.18 -11.76
N ILE A 38 -6.08 0.98 -12.93
CA ILE A 38 -5.06 -0.06 -13.18
C ILE A 38 -3.69 0.58 -13.15
N ASP A 39 -2.82 0.13 -12.25
CA ASP A 39 -1.45 0.62 -12.12
C ASP A 39 -0.47 -0.33 -12.77
N ILE A 40 0.12 0.11 -13.88
CA ILE A 40 0.93 -0.69 -14.80
C ILE A 40 2.40 -0.37 -14.55
N GLY A 41 3.20 -1.39 -14.20
CA GLY A 41 4.65 -1.24 -13.98
C GLY A 41 5.46 -2.22 -14.82
N GLY A 42 6.43 -1.72 -15.59
CA GLY A 42 7.33 -2.55 -16.42
C GLY A 42 8.64 -2.94 -15.73
N GLU A 43 8.97 -2.26 -14.63
CA GLU A 43 10.15 -2.48 -13.81
C GLU A 43 9.76 -2.87 -12.38
N SER A 44 10.46 -3.86 -11.80
CA SER A 44 10.23 -4.27 -10.42
C SER A 44 10.91 -3.30 -9.46
N THR A 45 10.12 -2.72 -8.55
CA THR A 45 10.62 -1.86 -7.47
C THR A 45 10.91 -2.63 -6.18
N ARG A 46 10.92 -3.97 -6.25
CA ARG A 46 11.22 -4.84 -5.10
C ARG A 46 12.68 -4.68 -4.65
N PRO A 47 12.99 -4.87 -3.36
CA PRO A 47 14.36 -4.84 -2.87
C PRO A 47 15.29 -5.75 -3.67
N GLY A 48 16.40 -5.18 -4.18
CA GLY A 48 17.41 -5.93 -4.93
C GLY A 48 17.09 -6.19 -6.40
N ALA A 49 15.98 -5.67 -6.93
CA ALA A 49 15.66 -5.77 -8.35
C ALA A 49 16.74 -5.12 -9.24
N LYS A 50 16.92 -5.68 -10.44
CA LYS A 50 17.79 -5.11 -11.46
C LYS A 50 17.00 -4.09 -12.27
N GLU A 51 17.63 -2.95 -12.52
CA GLU A 51 17.14 -1.96 -13.49
C GLU A 51 16.99 -2.58 -14.87
N VAL A 52 15.97 -2.12 -15.57
CA VAL A 52 15.62 -2.50 -16.93
C VAL A 52 15.92 -1.32 -17.85
N SER A 53 16.29 -1.57 -19.10
CA SER A 53 16.48 -0.47 -20.06
C SER A 53 15.15 0.21 -20.36
N ILE A 54 15.19 1.47 -20.82
CA ILE A 54 13.98 2.21 -21.20
C ILE A 54 13.21 1.45 -22.28
N GLU A 55 13.91 0.92 -23.28
CA GLU A 55 13.30 0.19 -24.40
C GLU A 55 12.57 -1.07 -23.94
N GLU A 56 13.13 -1.81 -22.99
CA GLU A 56 12.52 -3.01 -22.47
C GLU A 56 11.32 -2.70 -21.55
N GLU A 57 11.37 -1.62 -20.78
CA GLU A 57 10.22 -1.16 -19.99
C GLU A 57 9.08 -0.71 -20.92
N LEU A 58 9.38 0.11 -21.94
CA LEU A 58 8.43 0.53 -22.97
C LEU A 58 7.79 -0.66 -23.69
N ARG A 59 8.59 -1.65 -24.08
CA ARG A 59 8.10 -2.89 -24.73
C ARG A 59 7.09 -3.63 -23.87
N ARG A 60 7.22 -3.55 -22.55
CA ARG A 60 6.31 -4.21 -21.59
C ARG A 60 5.02 -3.41 -21.38
N VAL A 61 5.11 -2.10 -21.17
CA VAL A 61 3.97 -1.30 -20.71
C VAL A 61 3.12 -0.74 -21.84
N ILE A 62 3.73 -0.29 -22.95
CA ILE A 62 3.00 0.46 -23.99
C ILE A 62 1.89 -0.36 -24.66
N PRO A 63 2.09 -1.64 -25.06
CA PRO A 63 1.02 -2.42 -25.66
C PRO A 63 -0.15 -2.65 -24.70
N VAL A 64 0.14 -2.84 -23.40
CA VAL A 64 -0.86 -3.06 -22.35
C VAL A 64 -1.67 -1.80 -22.11
N ILE A 65 -1.02 -0.63 -22.01
CA ILE A 65 -1.69 0.67 -21.87
C ILE A 65 -2.62 0.92 -23.05
N LYS A 66 -2.15 0.71 -24.29
CA LYS A 66 -2.97 0.92 -25.50
C LYS A 66 -4.21 0.03 -25.54
N ALA A 67 -4.09 -1.21 -25.06
CA ALA A 67 -5.20 -2.15 -25.03
C ALA A 67 -6.25 -1.81 -23.95
N LEU A 68 -5.85 -1.09 -22.90
CA LEU A 68 -6.69 -0.75 -21.75
C LEU A 68 -7.09 0.74 -21.69
N LYS A 69 -6.73 1.53 -22.71
CA LYS A 69 -6.81 3.01 -22.73
C LYS A 69 -8.17 3.63 -22.41
N ASP A 70 -9.25 2.86 -22.54
CA ASP A 70 -10.62 3.30 -22.22
C ASP A 70 -10.92 3.20 -20.71
N HIS A 71 -9.94 2.81 -19.90
CA HIS A 71 -9.99 2.73 -18.44
C HIS A 71 -8.95 3.66 -17.80
N PRO A 72 -9.18 4.12 -16.55
CA PRO A 72 -8.17 4.91 -15.83
C PRO A 72 -6.90 4.09 -15.58
N ILE A 73 -5.78 4.58 -16.12
CA ILE A 73 -4.48 3.91 -16.06
C ILE A 73 -3.48 4.80 -15.33
N SER A 74 -2.79 4.19 -14.38
CA SER A 74 -1.59 4.73 -13.74
C SER A 74 -0.35 4.05 -14.34
N ILE A 75 0.68 4.83 -14.68
CA ILE A 75 2.00 4.30 -15.02
C ILE A 75 2.91 4.37 -13.79
N ASP A 76 3.34 3.20 -13.29
CA ASP A 76 4.34 3.06 -12.21
C ASP A 76 5.74 3.12 -12.83
N THR A 77 6.30 4.33 -12.92
CA THR A 77 7.65 4.55 -13.45
C THR A 77 8.30 5.79 -12.86
N CYS A 78 9.62 5.78 -12.81
CA CYS A 78 10.45 6.93 -12.46
C CYS A 78 11.28 7.45 -13.64
N LYS A 79 11.07 6.91 -14.85
CA LYS A 79 11.83 7.27 -16.06
C LYS A 79 11.02 8.25 -16.90
N PRO A 80 11.52 9.49 -17.13
CA PRO A 80 10.81 10.51 -17.92
C PRO A 80 10.31 10.00 -19.27
N GLU A 81 11.16 9.32 -20.04
CA GLU A 81 10.81 8.81 -21.37
C GLU A 81 9.69 7.75 -21.31
N VAL A 82 9.67 6.91 -20.27
CA VAL A 82 8.59 5.92 -20.08
C VAL A 82 7.28 6.62 -19.72
N ALA A 83 7.33 7.61 -18.83
CA ALA A 83 6.15 8.39 -18.44
C ALA A 83 5.54 9.12 -19.63
N GLU A 84 6.35 9.83 -20.43
CA GLU A 84 5.90 10.55 -21.62
C GLU A 84 5.22 9.60 -22.63
N LYS A 85 5.87 8.48 -22.97
CA LYS A 85 5.29 7.49 -23.90
C LYS A 85 4.07 6.77 -23.34
N ALA A 86 3.99 6.56 -22.03
CA ALA A 86 2.81 6.01 -21.39
C ALA A 86 1.62 6.95 -21.48
N LEU A 87 1.82 8.25 -21.28
CA LEU A 87 0.78 9.27 -21.47
C LEU A 87 0.31 9.33 -22.92
N GLU A 88 1.23 9.36 -23.89
CA GLU A 88 0.90 9.29 -25.33
C GLU A 88 0.08 8.03 -25.68
N ALA A 89 0.32 6.92 -24.97
CA ALA A 89 -0.38 5.65 -25.17
C ALA A 89 -1.77 5.60 -24.52
N GLY A 90 -2.09 6.50 -23.59
CA GLY A 90 -3.39 6.58 -22.91
C GLY A 90 -3.33 6.46 -21.39
N ALA A 91 -2.17 6.50 -20.75
CA ALA A 91 -2.11 6.61 -19.28
C ALA A 91 -2.69 7.95 -18.81
N THR A 92 -3.39 7.93 -17.68
CA THR A 92 -4.12 9.08 -17.11
C THR A 92 -3.65 9.46 -15.71
N LEU A 93 -2.58 8.84 -15.20
CA LEU A 93 -1.96 9.12 -13.90
C LEU A 93 -0.48 8.70 -13.94
N ILE A 94 0.41 9.48 -13.31
CA ILE A 94 1.82 9.08 -13.13
C ILE A 94 2.05 8.70 -11.67
N ASN A 95 2.55 7.49 -11.43
CA ASN A 95 2.95 7.03 -10.11
C ASN A 95 4.47 6.91 -10.03
N ASP A 96 5.13 7.90 -9.40
CA ASP A 96 6.58 7.95 -9.28
C ASP A 96 7.01 7.60 -7.85
N VAL A 97 7.52 6.38 -7.70
CA VAL A 97 8.06 5.84 -6.44
C VAL A 97 9.24 6.64 -5.87
N THR A 98 9.88 7.49 -6.67
CA THR A 98 10.99 8.34 -6.24
C THR A 98 10.53 9.72 -5.76
N GLY A 99 9.26 10.08 -5.98
CA GLY A 99 8.70 11.35 -5.57
C GLY A 99 9.12 12.52 -6.46
N PHE A 100 9.19 12.30 -7.78
CA PHE A 100 9.49 13.34 -8.76
C PHE A 100 10.80 14.09 -8.50
N ARG A 101 11.85 13.33 -8.14
CA ARG A 101 13.19 13.89 -7.90
C ARG A 101 13.81 14.46 -9.17
N GLN A 102 13.55 13.81 -10.30
CA GLN A 102 14.05 14.23 -11.60
C GLN A 102 13.27 15.47 -12.07
N PRO A 103 13.95 16.59 -12.43
CA PRO A 103 13.30 17.76 -13.00
C PRO A 103 12.40 17.47 -14.20
N GLU A 104 12.84 16.56 -15.06
CA GLU A 104 12.13 16.15 -16.27
C GLU A 104 10.79 15.49 -15.93
N MET A 105 10.72 14.65 -14.88
CA MET A 105 9.45 14.09 -14.39
C MET A 105 8.48 15.18 -13.91
N ARG A 106 8.99 16.26 -13.30
CA ARG A 106 8.14 17.38 -12.84
C ARG A 106 7.61 18.21 -14.00
N GLN A 107 8.43 18.44 -15.03
CA GLN A 107 8.00 19.10 -16.26
C GLN A 107 6.89 18.29 -16.96
N ILE A 108 7.11 16.98 -17.15
CA ILE A 108 6.09 16.09 -17.73
C ILE A 108 4.80 16.12 -16.91
N ALA A 109 4.90 16.06 -15.58
CA ALA A 109 3.73 16.14 -14.70
C ALA A 109 2.96 17.46 -14.85
N ALA A 110 3.66 18.59 -14.96
CA ALA A 110 3.05 19.90 -15.12
C ALA A 110 2.39 20.06 -16.50
N GLU A 111 3.01 19.57 -17.56
CA GLU A 111 2.52 19.66 -18.94
C GLU A 111 1.35 18.70 -19.23
N ALA A 112 1.38 17.50 -18.66
CA ALA A 112 0.39 16.46 -18.93
C ALA A 112 -0.98 16.74 -18.30
N GLU A 113 -1.03 17.60 -17.28
CA GLU A 113 -2.22 17.91 -16.50
C GLU A 113 -2.99 16.69 -15.94
N VAL A 114 -2.28 15.59 -15.67
CA VAL A 114 -2.84 14.38 -15.04
C VAL A 114 -2.54 14.32 -13.54
N PRO A 115 -3.31 13.55 -12.74
CA PRO A 115 -2.94 13.25 -11.37
C PRO A 115 -1.55 12.62 -11.26
N VAL A 116 -0.86 12.91 -10.15
CA VAL A 116 0.47 12.41 -9.83
C VAL A 116 0.53 11.84 -8.43
N CYS A 117 0.99 10.60 -8.30
CA CYS A 117 1.25 9.95 -7.02
C CYS A 117 2.72 10.13 -6.63
N VAL A 118 2.93 10.92 -5.57
CA VAL A 118 4.24 11.26 -5.01
C VAL A 118 4.53 10.31 -3.86
N MET A 119 5.44 9.35 -4.07
CA MET A 119 5.79 8.39 -3.01
C MET A 119 7.09 8.75 -2.30
N HIS A 120 7.12 8.60 -0.97
CA HIS A 120 8.36 8.67 -0.20
C HIS A 120 9.12 7.34 -0.19
N MET A 121 10.37 7.35 -0.67
CA MET A 121 11.33 6.25 -0.54
C MET A 121 12.69 6.76 -0.03
N GLN A 122 13.26 6.17 1.02
CA GLN A 122 14.65 6.49 1.39
C GLN A 122 15.62 5.76 0.45
N GLY A 123 16.60 6.45 -0.14
CA GLY A 123 17.56 5.84 -1.07
C GLY A 123 16.94 5.44 -2.41
N SER A 124 17.32 4.26 -2.90
CA SER A 124 16.80 3.62 -4.15
C SER A 124 16.31 2.20 -3.87
N PRO A 125 15.56 1.54 -4.78
CA PRO A 125 15.09 0.17 -4.55
C PRO A 125 16.20 -0.84 -4.18
N ARG A 126 17.43 -0.60 -4.65
CA ARG A 126 18.62 -1.41 -4.31
C ARG A 126 19.17 -1.16 -2.92
N THR A 127 19.09 0.07 -2.40
CA THR A 127 19.77 0.48 -1.16
C THR A 127 18.82 0.82 -0.03
N MET A 128 17.53 0.98 -0.30
CA MET A 128 16.55 1.52 0.65
C MET A 128 16.47 0.71 1.95
N GLN A 129 16.70 -0.60 1.89
CA GLN A 129 16.67 -1.46 3.08
C GLN A 129 18.01 -1.59 3.80
N HIS A 130 19.06 -0.90 3.37
CA HIS A 130 20.35 -0.88 4.06
C HIS A 130 20.31 0.14 5.20
N SER A 131 20.00 -0.33 6.41
CA SER A 131 19.96 0.47 7.64
C SER A 131 19.11 1.74 7.53
N PRO A 132 17.80 1.63 7.21
CA PRO A 132 16.91 2.78 7.13
C PRO A 132 16.85 3.51 8.47
N SER A 133 17.03 4.83 8.44
CA SER A 133 17.15 5.67 9.65
C SER A 133 16.41 6.99 9.45
N TYR A 134 15.60 7.35 10.45
CA TYR A 134 14.88 8.62 10.55
C TYR A 134 15.14 9.22 11.95
N PRO A 135 16.27 9.94 12.15
CA PRO A 135 16.68 10.46 13.46
C PRO A 135 15.66 11.38 14.15
N LYS A 136 14.80 12.09 13.40
CA LYS A 136 13.74 12.96 13.96
C LYS A 136 12.40 12.23 14.13
N GLY A 137 12.35 10.93 13.85
CA GLY A 137 11.14 10.14 13.76
C GLY A 137 10.57 10.12 12.33
N VAL A 138 10.08 8.96 11.90
CA VAL A 138 9.66 8.74 10.51
C VAL A 138 8.47 9.63 10.13
N VAL A 139 7.52 9.85 11.04
CA VAL A 139 6.35 10.69 10.76
C VAL A 139 6.75 12.14 10.53
N THR A 140 7.64 12.68 11.37
CA THR A 140 8.15 14.06 11.25
C THR A 140 8.89 14.25 9.92
N GLU A 141 9.83 13.36 9.60
CA GLU A 141 10.65 13.49 8.40
C GLU A 141 9.85 13.31 7.12
N LEU A 142 8.89 12.37 7.07
CA LEU A 142 8.00 12.22 5.93
C LEU A 142 7.13 13.46 5.74
N THR A 143 6.62 14.06 6.83
CA THR A 143 5.81 15.28 6.76
C THR A 143 6.63 16.44 6.19
N GLU A 144 7.82 16.70 6.74
CA GLU A 144 8.75 17.73 6.23
C GLU A 144 9.14 17.48 4.76
N TRP A 145 9.30 16.21 4.37
CA TRP A 145 9.64 15.83 3.00
C TRP A 145 8.48 16.05 2.03
N PHE A 146 7.26 15.68 2.42
CA PHE A 146 6.07 15.91 1.60
C PHE A 146 5.84 17.39 1.39
N GLU A 147 5.90 18.22 2.45
CA GLU A 147 5.74 19.68 2.33
C GLU A 147 6.71 20.28 1.31
N LYS A 148 8.00 19.92 1.38
CA LYS A 148 9.00 20.40 0.43
C LYS A 148 8.75 19.89 -0.99
N THR A 149 8.35 18.64 -1.12
CA THR A 149 8.15 18.00 -2.43
C THR A 149 6.92 18.54 -3.13
N THR A 150 5.81 18.71 -2.42
CA THR A 150 4.59 19.32 -2.98
C THR A 150 4.80 20.78 -3.32
N GLN A 151 5.49 21.57 -2.48
CA GLN A 151 5.87 22.95 -2.82
C GLN A 151 6.66 23.02 -4.13
N ARG A 152 7.60 22.09 -4.35
CA ARG A 152 8.37 22.03 -5.60
C ARG A 152 7.49 21.70 -6.81
N LEU A 153 6.59 20.72 -6.69
CA LEU A 153 5.66 20.36 -7.77
C LEU A 153 4.73 21.53 -8.12
N LEU A 154 4.19 22.20 -7.12
CA LEU A 154 3.34 23.39 -7.30
C LEU A 154 4.12 24.53 -7.98
N ALA A 155 5.37 24.75 -7.59
CA ALA A 155 6.22 25.78 -8.21
C ALA A 155 6.55 25.47 -9.68
N ASP A 156 6.67 24.17 -10.03
CA ASP A 156 6.91 23.72 -11.39
C ASP A 156 5.62 23.66 -12.25
N GLY A 157 4.45 23.96 -11.67
CA GLY A 157 3.18 24.13 -12.40
C GLY A 157 2.16 23.00 -12.25
N VAL A 158 2.46 21.96 -11.46
CA VAL A 158 1.48 20.90 -11.14
C VAL A 158 0.37 21.50 -10.27
N LYS A 159 -0.90 21.21 -10.57
CA LYS A 159 -2.05 21.73 -9.82
C LYS A 159 -2.23 20.97 -8.51
N ALA A 160 -2.66 21.65 -7.45
CA ALA A 160 -2.79 21.04 -6.13
C ALA A 160 -3.76 19.84 -6.13
N GLU A 161 -4.86 19.94 -6.88
CA GLU A 161 -5.87 18.88 -7.03
C GLU A 161 -5.35 17.62 -7.75
N GLN A 162 -4.19 17.69 -8.41
CA GLN A 162 -3.56 16.55 -9.09
C GLN A 162 -2.64 15.74 -8.16
N ILE A 163 -2.24 16.28 -7.01
CA ILE A 163 -1.21 15.65 -6.17
C ILE A 163 -1.85 14.63 -5.21
N ILE A 164 -1.31 13.41 -5.23
CA ILE A 164 -1.62 12.31 -4.30
C ILE A 164 -0.35 11.97 -3.53
N LEU A 165 -0.45 11.70 -2.22
CA LEU A 165 0.69 11.34 -1.38
C LEU A 165 0.68 9.85 -1.04
N ASP A 166 1.82 9.17 -1.20
CA ASP A 166 2.04 7.81 -0.70
C ASP A 166 3.24 7.80 0.27
N PRO A 167 3.05 7.48 1.56
CA PRO A 167 4.16 7.42 2.53
C PRO A 167 5.17 6.30 2.22
N GLY A 168 4.90 5.42 1.26
CA GLY A 168 5.82 4.42 0.75
C GLY A 168 6.09 3.31 1.75
N ILE A 169 5.03 2.64 2.23
CA ILE A 169 5.16 1.53 3.18
C ILE A 169 6.13 0.47 2.64
N GLY A 170 7.10 0.04 3.44
CA GLY A 170 8.12 -0.93 3.01
C GLY A 170 9.22 -0.38 2.09
N PHE A 171 9.20 0.91 1.74
CA PHE A 171 10.24 1.57 0.96
C PHE A 171 11.20 2.36 1.85
N GLY A 172 12.26 1.67 2.28
CA GLY A 172 13.30 2.20 3.18
C GLY A 172 12.81 2.50 4.58
N LYS A 173 12.14 1.51 5.18
CA LYS A 173 11.45 1.61 6.47
C LYS A 173 11.50 0.25 7.18
N THR A 174 11.76 0.26 8.49
CA THR A 174 11.66 -0.92 9.34
C THR A 174 10.19 -1.30 9.57
N VAL A 175 9.92 -2.40 10.27
CA VAL A 175 8.53 -2.78 10.62
C VAL A 175 7.92 -1.70 11.52
N GLU A 176 8.69 -1.22 12.49
CA GLU A 176 8.31 -0.20 13.47
C GLU A 176 7.99 1.13 12.76
N HIS A 177 8.84 1.56 11.82
CA HIS A 177 8.56 2.75 11.02
C HIS A 177 7.25 2.63 10.21
N ASN A 178 6.97 1.45 9.63
CA ASN A 178 5.73 1.24 8.89
C ASN A 178 4.50 1.27 9.80
N LEU A 179 4.58 0.67 10.99
CA LEU A 179 3.53 0.72 12.01
C LEU A 179 3.28 2.15 12.50
N GLU A 180 4.35 2.92 12.73
CA GLU A 180 4.26 4.31 13.16
C GLU A 180 3.55 5.18 12.10
N ILE A 181 3.88 5.00 10.81
CA ILE A 181 3.20 5.68 9.71
C ILE A 181 1.71 5.33 9.68
N LEU A 182 1.37 4.04 9.74
CA LEU A 182 -0.02 3.58 9.68
C LEU A 182 -0.84 4.09 10.88
N SER A 183 -0.20 4.26 12.03
CA SER A 183 -0.84 4.81 13.24
C SER A 183 -0.99 6.34 13.21
N ASN A 184 -0.38 7.01 12.23
CA ASN A 184 -0.34 8.48 12.14
C ASN A 184 -0.81 9.01 10.77
N LEU A 185 -1.67 8.27 10.05
CA LEU A 185 -2.21 8.69 8.75
C LEU A 185 -2.91 10.06 8.79
N ALA A 186 -3.57 10.37 9.91
CA ALA A 186 -4.20 11.68 10.13
C ALA A 186 -3.21 12.86 10.02
N THR A 187 -1.93 12.67 10.33
CA THR A 187 -0.90 13.71 10.19
C THR A 187 -0.65 14.04 8.73
N PHE A 188 -0.51 13.03 7.87
CA PHE A 188 -0.31 13.25 6.43
C PHE A 188 -1.57 13.81 5.76
N ARG A 189 -2.76 13.40 6.20
CA ARG A 189 -4.03 13.96 5.71
C ARG A 189 -4.15 15.47 5.94
N LYS A 190 -3.58 16.00 7.02
CA LYS A 190 -3.60 17.46 7.31
C LYS A 190 -2.83 18.29 6.29
N LEU A 191 -2.00 17.66 5.45
CA LEU A 191 -1.33 18.32 4.32
C LEU A 191 -2.30 18.72 3.20
N GLY A 192 -3.55 18.25 3.23
CA GLY A 192 -4.60 18.67 2.30
C GLY A 192 -4.64 17.90 0.97
N PHE A 193 -3.85 16.83 0.85
CA PHE A 193 -3.80 15.98 -0.35
C PHE A 193 -4.41 14.60 -0.07
N PRO A 194 -5.03 13.94 -1.08
CA PRO A 194 -5.45 12.55 -0.99
C PRO A 194 -4.27 11.63 -0.64
N LEU A 195 -4.53 10.62 0.19
CA LEU A 195 -3.54 9.58 0.50
C LEU A 195 -3.78 8.32 -0.32
N LEU A 196 -2.69 7.76 -0.84
CA LEU A 196 -2.62 6.43 -1.40
C LEU A 196 -1.78 5.54 -0.48
N ILE A 197 -2.24 4.30 -0.26
CA ILE A 197 -1.47 3.30 0.50
C ILE A 197 -1.37 1.99 -0.27
N GLY A 198 -0.14 1.51 -0.47
CA GLY A 198 0.13 0.16 -0.95
C GLY A 198 0.65 -0.76 0.16
N LEU A 199 -0.16 -1.69 0.66
CA LEU A 199 0.26 -2.72 1.65
C LEU A 199 0.46 -4.10 1.03
N SER A 200 -0.21 -4.37 -0.08
CA SER A 200 -0.45 -5.73 -0.57
C SER A 200 0.84 -6.52 -0.79
N ARG A 201 0.87 -7.73 -0.22
CA ARG A 201 1.96 -8.74 -0.30
C ARG A 201 3.36 -8.26 0.12
N LYS A 202 3.48 -7.17 0.90
CA LYS A 202 4.76 -6.70 1.42
C LYS A 202 5.27 -7.54 2.60
N SER A 203 6.59 -7.75 2.65
CA SER A 203 7.27 -8.61 3.63
C SER A 203 7.12 -8.16 5.09
N PHE A 204 6.85 -6.88 5.34
CA PHE A 204 6.60 -6.38 6.70
C PHE A 204 5.33 -7.02 7.32
N MET A 205 4.32 -7.37 6.50
CA MET A 205 3.12 -8.04 7.01
C MET A 205 3.43 -9.44 7.53
N SER A 206 4.28 -10.21 6.83
CA SER A 206 4.74 -11.50 7.33
C SER A 206 5.52 -11.35 8.63
N LYS A 207 6.35 -10.30 8.76
CA LYS A 207 7.08 -10.01 10.00
C LYS A 207 6.15 -9.64 11.15
N MET A 208 5.12 -8.81 10.91
CA MET A 208 4.09 -8.49 11.92
C MET A 208 3.37 -9.74 12.43
N ILE A 209 2.99 -10.65 11.53
CA ILE A 209 2.31 -11.89 11.91
C ILE A 209 3.27 -12.79 12.70
N ASN A 210 4.51 -12.94 12.24
CA ASN A 210 5.50 -13.80 12.91
C ASN A 210 5.96 -13.26 14.26
N LEU A 211 5.96 -11.94 14.48
CA LEU A 211 6.18 -11.33 15.80
C LEU A 211 5.16 -11.84 16.84
N ASN A 212 3.95 -12.22 16.41
CA ASN A 212 2.91 -12.75 17.29
C ASN A 212 2.96 -14.29 17.47
N PHE A 213 3.69 -15.03 16.63
CA PHE A 213 3.61 -16.50 16.57
C PHE A 213 4.94 -17.26 16.80
N GLY A 214 6.00 -16.64 17.35
CA GLY A 214 7.23 -17.39 17.62
C GLY A 214 8.31 -16.78 18.54
N LEU A 215 8.30 -17.24 19.79
CA LEU A 215 9.43 -17.78 20.58
C LEU A 215 10.55 -16.85 21.15
N SER A 216 10.58 -16.85 22.50
CA SER A 216 11.57 -16.36 23.49
C SER A 216 11.66 -14.85 23.82
N SER A 217 10.96 -14.49 24.91
CA SER A 217 11.37 -13.72 26.11
C SER A 217 12.40 -12.58 26.02
N SER A 218 11.88 -11.34 25.94
CA SER A 218 12.15 -10.22 26.88
C SER A 218 11.43 -8.93 26.47
N ASP A 219 10.97 -8.81 25.22
CA ASP A 219 10.51 -7.53 24.66
C ASP A 219 8.96 -7.41 24.55
N SER A 220 8.21 -8.36 25.10
CA SER A 220 6.74 -8.45 24.97
C SER A 220 5.96 -7.48 25.85
N GLU A 221 6.58 -6.89 26.87
CA GLU A 221 5.87 -5.99 27.81
C GLU A 221 5.58 -4.61 27.20
N ASP A 222 6.48 -4.10 26.36
CA ASP A 222 6.35 -2.76 25.77
C ASP A 222 5.30 -2.74 24.64
N PHE A 223 5.24 -3.82 23.84
CA PHE A 223 4.30 -3.97 22.73
C PHE A 223 2.86 -4.23 23.19
N THR A 224 2.67 -4.99 24.27
CA THR A 224 1.33 -5.23 24.86
C THR A 224 0.72 -3.92 25.40
N SER A 225 1.57 -3.00 25.89
CA SER A 225 1.12 -1.66 26.33
C SER A 225 0.65 -0.79 25.16
N GLN A 226 1.34 -0.86 24.01
CA GLN A 226 0.99 -0.11 22.80
C GLN A 226 -0.32 -0.60 22.16
N ILE A 227 -0.55 -1.92 22.11
CA ILE A 227 -1.82 -2.49 21.63
C ILE A 227 -2.98 -2.21 22.61
N SER A 228 -2.71 -2.22 23.92
CA SER A 228 -3.71 -1.85 24.93
C SER A 228 -4.10 -0.36 24.83
N GLY A 229 -3.14 0.52 24.56
CA GLY A 229 -3.38 1.94 24.27
C GLY A 229 -4.14 2.17 22.96
N PHE A 230 -3.93 1.32 21.96
CA PHE A 230 -4.67 1.33 20.70
C PHE A 230 -6.15 0.94 20.88
N SER A 231 -6.42 -0.14 21.61
CA SER A 231 -7.79 -0.59 21.92
C SER A 231 -8.57 0.41 22.78
N ALA A 232 -7.88 1.11 23.70
CA ALA A 232 -8.49 2.15 24.53
C ALA A 232 -8.87 3.43 23.75
N LYS A 233 -8.13 3.77 22.68
CA LYS A 233 -8.45 4.90 21.80
C LYS A 233 -9.62 4.62 20.86
N VAL A 234 -9.79 3.36 20.43
CA VAL A 234 -10.88 2.93 19.54
C VAL A 234 -12.21 2.81 20.30
N ASN A 235 -12.20 2.37 21.57
CA ASN A 235 -13.41 2.17 22.37
C ASN A 235 -13.86 3.41 23.16
N GLY A 236 -13.82 4.58 22.52
CA GLY A 236 -14.37 5.82 23.07
C GLY A 236 -15.90 5.84 23.05
N GLN A 237 -16.59 4.93 23.75
CA GLN A 237 -17.97 5.10 24.24
C GLN A 237 -18.46 3.96 25.17
N ARG A 238 -18.65 4.34 26.45
CA ARG A 238 -19.44 3.75 27.56
C ARG A 238 -19.33 2.24 27.87
N PRO A 239 -19.00 1.86 29.12
CA PRO A 239 -19.09 0.47 29.56
C PRO A 239 -20.55 0.00 29.61
N PHE A 240 -20.83 -1.18 29.04
CA PHE A 240 -22.11 -1.85 29.20
C PHE A 240 -22.41 -2.07 30.69
N ALA A 241 -23.49 -1.46 31.18
CA ALA A 241 -24.00 -1.68 32.52
C ALA A 241 -24.51 -3.13 32.66
N LYS A 242 -23.98 -3.87 33.62
CA LYS A 242 -24.43 -5.23 33.97
C LYS A 242 -25.89 -5.19 34.45
N GLN A 243 -26.83 -5.65 33.61
CA GLN A 243 -28.15 -6.05 34.08
C GLN A 243 -28.04 -7.37 34.86
N LYS A 244 -28.52 -7.39 36.09
CA LYS A 244 -28.72 -8.60 36.89
C LYS A 244 -29.92 -9.37 36.31
N SER A 245 -29.69 -10.58 35.79
CA SER A 245 -30.74 -11.58 35.67
C SER A 245 -30.40 -12.80 36.51
N THR A 246 -31.26 -13.06 37.49
CA THR A 246 -31.32 -14.22 38.36
C THR A 246 -31.63 -15.48 37.55
N GLY A 247 -30.74 -16.46 37.56
CA GLY A 247 -30.96 -17.79 36.98
C GLY A 247 -29.86 -18.74 37.45
N ASP A 248 -30.26 -19.90 37.96
CA ASP A 248 -29.43 -20.86 38.72
C ASP A 248 -28.05 -21.16 38.12
N VAL A 249 -27.01 -20.85 38.90
CA VAL A 249 -25.63 -21.26 38.61
C VAL A 249 -25.46 -22.73 39.01
N ARG A 250 -25.58 -23.65 38.05
CA ARG A 250 -24.91 -24.94 38.19
C ARG A 250 -23.41 -24.68 38.13
N LYS A 251 -22.70 -24.96 39.25
CA LYS A 251 -21.24 -24.91 39.32
C LYS A 251 -20.64 -25.83 38.24
N ILE A 252 -19.99 -25.23 37.25
CA ILE A 252 -19.08 -25.92 36.34
C ILE A 252 -17.75 -26.09 37.10
N PRO A 253 -17.09 -27.26 37.05
CA PRO A 253 -15.83 -27.46 37.77
C PRO A 253 -14.77 -26.48 37.24
N GLU A 254 -13.99 -25.89 38.14
CA GLU A 254 -12.76 -25.16 37.81
C GLU A 254 -11.73 -26.18 37.28
N GLY A 255 -11.79 -26.45 35.99
CA GLY A 255 -10.66 -26.98 35.24
C GLY A 255 -9.84 -25.80 34.74
N GLU A 256 -8.51 -25.89 34.88
CA GLU A 256 -7.54 -24.98 34.27
C GLU A 256 -7.79 -24.89 32.76
N GLY A 257 -8.60 -23.91 32.35
CA GLY A 257 -8.96 -23.69 30.96
C GLY A 257 -7.99 -22.69 30.36
N GLU A 258 -7.11 -23.17 29.47
CA GLU A 258 -6.42 -22.35 28.49
C GLU A 258 -7.40 -21.36 27.87
N LYS A 259 -7.00 -20.08 27.75
CA LYS A 259 -7.70 -19.12 26.90
C LYS A 259 -7.88 -19.79 25.53
N PRO A 260 -9.07 -19.72 24.90
CA PRO A 260 -9.25 -20.36 23.61
C PRO A 260 -8.32 -19.69 22.61
N GLU A 261 -7.20 -20.35 22.32
CA GLU A 261 -6.38 -20.04 21.17
C GLU A 261 -7.25 -20.39 19.96
N VAL A 262 -7.76 -19.38 19.27
CA VAL A 262 -8.37 -19.57 17.96
C VAL A 262 -7.24 -19.94 16.99
N GLN A 263 -6.84 -21.22 17.02
CA GLN A 263 -5.95 -21.77 16.01
C GLN A 263 -6.75 -21.94 14.72
N VAL A 264 -6.48 -21.08 13.74
CA VAL A 264 -6.94 -21.29 12.36
C VAL A 264 -6.15 -22.46 11.79
N ILE A 265 -6.78 -23.65 11.85
CA ILE A 265 -6.23 -24.93 11.40
C ILE A 265 -5.81 -24.81 9.90
N ASN A 266 -4.59 -25.25 9.57
CA ASN A 266 -4.11 -25.57 8.22
C ASN A 266 -3.85 -24.44 7.19
N LYS A 267 -3.07 -23.40 7.53
CA LYS A 267 -2.41 -22.56 6.49
C LYS A 267 -0.94 -22.95 6.28
N ARG A 268 -0.67 -23.71 5.22
CA ARG A 268 0.67 -23.87 4.65
C ARG A 268 0.93 -22.65 3.75
N SER A 269 1.99 -21.90 4.05
CA SER A 269 2.27 -20.52 3.62
C SER A 269 1.33 -19.48 4.27
N ILE A 270 1.91 -18.40 4.81
CA ILE A 270 1.15 -17.27 5.35
C ILE A 270 0.41 -16.61 4.19
N ASP A 271 -0.86 -16.95 4.05
CA ASP A 271 -1.78 -16.20 3.20
C ASP A 271 -1.99 -14.82 3.82
N LEU A 272 -1.39 -13.82 3.17
CA LEU A 272 -1.37 -12.42 3.59
C LEU A 272 -2.65 -11.66 3.24
N LEU A 273 -3.60 -12.28 2.52
CA LEU A 273 -4.81 -11.61 2.08
C LEU A 273 -5.63 -11.08 3.26
N SER A 274 -5.86 -11.90 4.28
CA SER A 274 -6.64 -11.49 5.46
C SER A 274 -6.00 -10.30 6.18
N THR A 275 -4.67 -10.29 6.30
CA THR A 275 -3.94 -9.18 6.92
C THR A 275 -3.97 -7.92 6.05
N SER A 276 -3.85 -8.08 4.73
CA SER A 276 -3.98 -6.97 3.76
C SER A 276 -5.37 -6.34 3.87
N LEU A 277 -6.44 -7.14 3.90
CA LEU A 277 -7.81 -6.67 4.06
C LEU A 277 -8.02 -5.92 5.38
N ALA A 278 -7.52 -6.47 6.49
CA ALA A 278 -7.64 -5.84 7.80
C ALA A 278 -6.93 -4.47 7.85
N LEU A 279 -5.69 -4.39 7.39
CA LEU A 279 -4.95 -3.12 7.41
C LEU A 279 -5.53 -2.10 6.43
N ASN A 280 -5.94 -2.53 5.23
CA ASN A 280 -6.58 -1.63 4.27
C ASN A 280 -7.95 -1.13 4.78
N THR A 281 -8.72 -1.96 5.49
CA THR A 281 -9.96 -1.53 6.17
C THR A 281 -9.66 -0.38 7.12
N MET A 282 -8.64 -0.54 7.99
CA MET A 282 -8.24 0.52 8.93
C MET A 282 -7.79 1.79 8.21
N CYS A 283 -7.00 1.66 7.14
CA CYS A 283 -6.56 2.80 6.34
C CYS A 283 -7.75 3.57 5.76
N ILE A 284 -8.74 2.87 5.22
CA ILE A 284 -9.94 3.46 4.62
C ILE A 284 -10.80 4.17 5.67
N LEU A 285 -10.97 3.57 6.85
CA LEU A 285 -11.69 4.19 7.97
C LEU A 285 -10.97 5.46 8.50
N GLU A 286 -9.64 5.50 8.41
CA GLU A 286 -8.81 6.69 8.66
C GLU A 286 -8.79 7.68 7.48
N GLY A 287 -9.59 7.43 6.44
CA GLY A 287 -9.80 8.29 5.27
C GLY A 287 -8.65 8.33 4.26
N VAL A 288 -7.94 7.22 4.09
CA VAL A 288 -7.13 6.97 2.90
C VAL A 288 -8.05 6.88 1.67
N ALA A 289 -7.70 7.62 0.62
CA ALA A 289 -8.53 7.75 -0.58
C ALA A 289 -8.33 6.60 -1.57
N ILE A 290 -7.11 6.07 -1.65
CA ILE A 290 -6.75 5.02 -2.62
C ILE A 290 -5.97 3.91 -1.91
N VAL A 291 -6.43 2.67 -2.05
CA VAL A 291 -5.64 1.49 -1.72
C VAL A 291 -5.11 0.82 -2.99
N ARG A 292 -3.82 0.46 -2.98
CA ARG A 292 -3.11 -0.18 -4.09
C ARG A 292 -2.89 -1.67 -3.79
N VAL A 293 -3.55 -2.55 -4.54
CA VAL A 293 -3.73 -3.98 -4.18
C VAL A 293 -3.61 -4.95 -5.36
N HIS A 294 -3.26 -6.21 -5.07
CA HIS A 294 -3.28 -7.30 -6.07
C HIS A 294 -4.65 -7.99 -6.15
N ASP A 295 -5.28 -8.21 -4.98
CA ASP A 295 -6.49 -9.02 -4.81
C ASP A 295 -7.73 -8.09 -4.85
N ILE A 296 -8.11 -7.65 -6.05
CA ILE A 296 -9.05 -6.53 -6.25
C ILE A 296 -10.45 -6.89 -5.79
N LYS A 297 -10.95 -8.06 -6.20
CA LYS A 297 -12.31 -8.51 -5.89
C LYS A 297 -12.58 -8.47 -4.39
N GLU A 298 -11.68 -9.02 -3.58
CA GLU A 298 -11.83 -9.08 -2.12
C GLU A 298 -11.77 -7.69 -1.48
N HIS A 299 -10.93 -6.79 -2.00
CA HIS A 299 -10.90 -5.41 -1.52
C HIS A 299 -12.13 -4.62 -1.97
N ARG A 300 -12.70 -4.91 -3.15
CA ARG A 300 -13.94 -4.26 -3.61
C ARG A 300 -15.13 -4.68 -2.73
N GLU A 301 -15.27 -5.97 -2.45
CA GLU A 301 -16.28 -6.48 -1.52
C GLU A 301 -16.15 -5.84 -0.12
N MET A 302 -14.91 -5.73 0.39
CA MET A 302 -14.63 -5.03 1.65
C MET A 302 -15.05 -3.55 1.61
N ILE A 303 -14.71 -2.83 0.54
CA ILE A 303 -15.08 -1.41 0.36
C ILE A 303 -16.60 -1.24 0.32
N ASP A 304 -17.31 -2.10 -0.41
CA ASP A 304 -18.76 -2.08 -0.52
C ASP A 304 -19.45 -2.31 0.83
N VAL A 305 -18.87 -3.14 1.70
CA VAL A 305 -19.35 -3.33 3.08
C VAL A 305 -19.11 -2.10 3.93
N ILE A 306 -17.91 -1.51 3.88
CA ILE A 306 -17.59 -0.27 4.62
C ILE A 306 -18.56 0.84 4.23
N GLY A 307 -18.79 1.03 2.92
CA GLY A 307 -19.68 2.07 2.40
C GLY A 307 -21.16 1.90 2.77
N LYS A 308 -21.59 0.68 3.13
CA LYS A 308 -22.95 0.43 3.66
C LYS A 308 -23.09 0.74 5.16
N LEU A 309 -21.98 0.86 5.88
CA LEU A 309 -21.93 1.09 7.33
C LEU A 309 -21.65 2.55 7.71
N SER A 310 -21.04 3.32 6.81
CA SER A 310 -20.72 4.76 6.96
C SER A 310 -21.90 5.66 6.58
#